data_AF-A0A2D5I0W5-F1
#
_entry.id   AF-A0A2D5I0W5-F1
#
_cell.length_a   1.000
_cell.length_b   1.000
_cell.length_c   1.000
_cell.angle_alpha   90.00
_cell.angle_beta   90.00
_cell.angle_gamma   90.00
#
_symmetry.space_group_name_H-M   'P 1'
#
loop_
_entity.id
_entity.type
_entity.pdbx_description
1 polymer ?
#
loop_
_entity_poly.entity_id
_entity_poly.type
_entity_poly.pdbx_seq_one_letter_code
_entity_poly.pdbx_strand_id
1 'polypeptide(L)' 'DENLNAPGMQFFPLPFEDSCQLPSLSSDPESVTNRLYFYGVIARLAALSAAKENYVK' A
#
# COMPACT_ATOMS: atom_id res chain seq x y z
N ASP A 1 22.97 -3.67 -0.09
CA ASP A 1 22.60 -3.86 1.33
C ASP A 1 21.40 -3.06 1.85
N GLU A 2 20.72 -2.20 1.07
CA GLU A 2 19.59 -1.43 1.62
C GLU A 2 18.24 -2.16 1.63
N ASN A 3 18.05 -3.21 0.83
CA ASN A 3 16.75 -3.89 0.67
C ASN A 3 16.20 -4.54 1.98
N LEU A 4 17.02 -4.70 3.01
CA LEU A 4 16.63 -5.31 4.29
C LEU A 4 16.56 -4.31 5.45
N ASN A 5 17.17 -3.12 5.32
CA ASN A 5 17.23 -2.14 6.40
C ASN A 5 16.01 -1.22 6.35
N ALA A 6 15.39 -0.94 7.50
CA ALA A 6 14.36 0.08 7.58
C ALA A 6 15.01 1.47 7.41
N PRO A 7 14.45 2.38 6.58
CA PRO A 7 15.05 3.69 6.31
C PRO A 7 15.00 4.65 7.51
N GLY A 8 14.18 4.36 8.53
CA GLY A 8 14.03 5.23 9.71
C GLY A 8 13.57 6.65 9.33
N MET A 9 14.33 7.66 9.75
CA MET A 9 14.07 9.09 9.47
C MET A 9 14.70 9.59 8.16
N GLN A 10 15.35 8.72 7.38
CA GLN A 10 16.02 9.08 6.13
C GLN A 10 15.16 8.65 4.93
N PHE A 11 14.17 9.48 4.58
CA PHE A 11 13.35 9.26 3.38
C PHE A 11 12.99 10.59 2.71
N PHE A 12 12.78 10.53 1.39
CA PHE A 12 12.30 11.65 0.59
C PHE A 12 10.88 11.33 0.14
N PRO A 13 9.87 12.19 0.44
CA PRO A 13 8.49 11.90 0.07
C PRO A 13 8.32 11.93 -1.45
N LEU A 14 7.88 10.80 -2.02
CA LEU A 14 7.53 10.68 -3.43
C LEU A 14 6.02 10.45 -3.53
N PRO A 15 5.26 11.31 -4.23
CA PRO A 15 3.83 11.12 -4.40
C PRO A 15 3.53 9.91 -5.30
N PHE A 16 2.37 9.31 -5.12
CA PHE A 16 1.88 8.30 -6.06
C PHE A 16 1.50 8.94 -7.39
N GLU A 17 1.78 8.22 -8.48
CA GLU A 17 1.46 8.66 -9.84
C GLU A 17 -0.03 8.47 -10.19
N ASP A 18 -0.73 7.56 -9.50
CA ASP A 18 -2.12 7.19 -9.81
C ASP A 18 -2.91 6.84 -8.53
N SER A 19 -4.22 6.67 -8.66
CA SER A 19 -5.14 6.31 -7.58
C SER A 19 -4.99 4.84 -7.14
N CYS A 20 -5.12 4.60 -5.83
CA CYS A 20 -5.09 3.25 -5.25
C CYS A 20 -6.50 2.65 -5.06
N GLN A 21 -7.54 3.24 -5.63
CA GLN A 21 -8.94 2.92 -5.29
C GLN A 21 -9.60 1.93 -6.24
N LEU A 22 -9.23 1.94 -7.53
CA LEU A 22 -9.88 1.15 -8.57
C LEU A 22 -8.83 0.40 -9.42
N PRO A 23 -9.04 -0.89 -9.70
CA PRO A 23 -8.20 -1.63 -10.63
C PRO A 23 -8.65 -1.38 -12.08
N SER A 24 -7.76 -1.68 -13.04
CA SER A 24 -8.06 -1.76 -14.46
C SER A 24 -8.02 -3.22 -14.92
N LEU A 25 -9.18 -3.79 -15.23
CA LEU A 25 -9.34 -5.18 -15.69
C LEU A 25 -8.77 -5.43 -17.10
N SER A 26 -8.68 -4.39 -17.92
CA SER A 26 -8.13 -4.46 -19.28
C SER A 26 -6.62 -4.23 -19.34
N SER A 27 -6.01 -3.81 -18.23
CA SER A 27 -4.58 -3.53 -18.14
C SER A 27 -3.81 -4.76 -17.69
N ASP A 28 -2.50 -4.73 -17.94
CA ASP A 28 -1.57 -5.71 -17.40
C ASP A 28 -1.70 -5.79 -15.85
N PRO A 29 -1.67 -7.00 -15.24
CA PRO A 29 -1.77 -7.16 -13.80
C PRO A 29 -0.68 -6.40 -13.02
N GLU A 30 0.51 -6.23 -13.61
CA GLU A 30 1.64 -5.49 -13.06
C GLU A 30 1.68 -4.03 -13.51
N SER A 31 0.61 -3.51 -14.10
CA SER A 31 0.46 -2.08 -14.36
C SER A 31 0.50 -1.27 -13.06
N VAL A 32 0.96 -0.01 -13.15
CA VAL A 32 1.07 0.90 -12.00
C VAL A 32 -0.27 1.02 -11.26
N THR A 33 -1.37 1.22 -11.98
CA THR A 33 -2.73 1.30 -11.41
C THR A 33 -3.09 0.06 -10.59
N ASN A 34 -2.88 -1.14 -11.15
CA ASN A 34 -3.23 -2.39 -10.47
C ASN A 34 -2.32 -2.65 -9.26
N ARG A 35 -1.02 -2.36 -9.37
CA ARG A 35 -0.07 -2.48 -8.24
C ARG A 35 -0.44 -1.52 -7.10
N LEU A 36 -0.77 -0.26 -7.40
CA LEU A 36 -1.22 0.72 -6.41
C LEU A 36 -2.56 0.31 -5.79
N TYR A 37 -3.48 -0.25 -6.57
CA TYR A 37 -4.72 -0.83 -6.05
C TYR A 37 -4.44 -1.96 -5.05
N PHE A 38 -3.53 -2.88 -5.36
CA PHE A 38 -3.12 -3.95 -4.43
C PHE A 38 -2.55 -3.39 -3.13
N TYR A 39 -1.68 -2.36 -3.19
CA TYR A 39 -1.19 -1.69 -1.98
C TYR A 39 -2.33 -1.09 -1.15
N GLY A 40 -3.33 -0.47 -1.80
CA GLY A 40 -4.53 0.05 -1.15
C GLY A 40 -5.41 -1.04 -0.49
N VAL A 41 -5.48 -2.24 -1.06
CA VAL A 41 -6.16 -3.39 -0.42
C VAL A 41 -5.44 -3.80 0.86
N ILE A 42 -4.12 -3.99 0.82
CA ILE A 42 -3.33 -4.39 1.99
C ILE A 42 -3.43 -3.33 3.10
N ALA A 43 -3.34 -2.04 2.76
CA ALA A 43 -3.46 -0.96 3.72
C ALA A 43 -4.80 -0.96 4.46
N ARG A 44 -5.92 -1.20 3.74
CA ARG A 44 -7.26 -1.29 4.36
C ARG A 44 -7.41 -2.53 5.26
N LEU A 45 -6.84 -3.68 4.86
CA LEU A 45 -6.84 -4.87 5.70
C LEU A 45 -6.04 -4.66 6.99
N ALA A 46 -4.87 -4.01 6.89
CA ALA A 46 -4.07 -3.65 8.07
C ALA A 46 -4.82 -2.68 8.99
N ALA A 47 -5.44 -1.63 8.42
CA ALA A 47 -6.26 -0.68 9.19
C ALA A 47 -7.45 -1.36 9.88
N LEU A 48 -8.15 -2.26 9.18
CA LEU A 48 -9.25 -3.04 9.76
C LEU A 48 -8.77 -3.94 10.91
N SER A 49 -7.62 -4.59 10.72
CA SER A 49 -7.00 -5.47 11.73
C SER A 49 -6.60 -4.68 12.97
N ALA A 50 -5.97 -3.51 12.78
CA ALA A 50 -5.63 -2.60 13.87
C ALA A 50 -6.88 -2.08 14.60
N ALA A 51 -7.92 -1.69 13.87
CA ALA A 51 -9.18 -1.29 14.48
C ALA A 51 -9.74 -2.42 15.35
N LYS A 52 -9.81 -3.64 14.82
CA LYS A 52 -10.27 -4.82 15.56
C LYS A 52 -9.42 -5.12 16.80
N GLU A 53 -8.10 -4.99 16.71
CA GLU A 53 -7.20 -5.15 17.86
C GLU A 53 -7.52 -4.14 18.97
N ASN A 54 -7.76 -2.88 18.60
CA ASN A 54 -8.13 -1.82 19.55
C ASN A 54 -9.50 -2.03 20.20
N TYR A 55 -10.45 -2.72 19.55
CA TYR A 55 -11.76 -3.03 20.13
C TYR A 55 -11.78 -4.27 21.04
N VAL A 56 -10.74 -5.12 20.98
CA VAL A 56 -10.65 -6.38 21.76
C VAL A 56 -9.69 -6.25 22.96
N LYS A 57 -8.98 -5.13 23.09
CA LYS A 57 -8.26 -4.74 24.31
C LYS A 57 -9.17 -3.91 25.22
#